data_AF-A0A0A0DLU2-F1
#
_entry.id   AF-A0A0A0DLU2-F1
#
_cell.length_a   1.000
_cell.length_b   1.000
_cell.length_c   1.000
_cell.angle_alpha   90.00
_cell.angle_beta   90.00
_cell.angle_gamma   90.00
#
_symmetry.space_group_name_H-M   'P 1'
#
loop_
_entity.id
_entity.type
_entity.pdbx_description
1 polymer ?
#
loop_
_entity_poly.entity_id
_entity_poly.type
_entity_poly.pdbx_seq_one_letter_code
_entity_poly.pdbx_strand_id
1 'polypeptide(L)'
;MSKHPRNRRGSLASLVVLVLAVVGLMQGLAWWRDKQAADQIKAHLPGQRITMYSTVSCFYCAKARTWLKAHDIPWDECDVEQDGACRATFDAHGAPGTPLIRVGTRWNLGFDPVWLAQALKSSERVAEQAQSSPSADTSPRP
;
A
#
# COMPACT_ATOMS: atom_id res chain seq x y z
N MET A 1 -41.22 -10.51 -45.61
CA MET A 1 -39.91 -9.84 -45.38
C MET A 1 -40.16 -8.53 -44.62
N SER A 2 -40.13 -8.56 -43.29
CA SER A 2 -40.31 -7.33 -42.49
C SER A 2 -38.96 -6.76 -42.11
N LYS A 3 -38.59 -5.64 -42.75
CA LYS A 3 -37.43 -4.82 -42.41
C LYS A 3 -37.71 -4.11 -41.08
N HIS A 4 -37.02 -4.51 -40.01
CA HIS A 4 -36.95 -3.69 -38.80
C HIS A 4 -36.17 -2.40 -39.11
N PRO A 5 -36.76 -1.19 -38.92
CA PRO A 5 -36.01 0.05 -38.95
C PRO A 5 -35.11 0.10 -37.72
N ARG A 6 -33.81 -0.15 -37.92
CA ARG A 6 -32.80 -0.08 -36.87
C ARG A 6 -32.67 1.38 -36.43
N ASN A 7 -33.27 1.74 -35.30
CA ASN A 7 -33.11 3.05 -34.67
C ASN A 7 -31.68 3.20 -34.10
N ARG A 8 -30.71 3.37 -35.01
CA ARG A 8 -29.28 3.43 -34.70
C ARG A 8 -28.94 4.60 -33.78
N ARG A 9 -29.67 5.72 -33.84
CA ARG A 9 -29.41 6.91 -33.01
C ARG A 9 -29.80 6.72 -31.54
N GLY A 10 -30.96 6.11 -31.27
CA GLY A 10 -31.37 5.77 -29.89
C GLY A 10 -30.53 4.65 -29.26
N SER A 11 -30.11 3.69 -30.07
CA SER A 11 -29.21 2.60 -29.63
C SER A 11 -27.81 3.11 -29.29
N LEU A 12 -27.25 4.05 -30.05
CA LEU A 12 -25.96 4.67 -29.75
C LEU A 12 -26.02 5.54 -28.48
N ALA A 13 -27.08 6.34 -28.28
CA ALA A 13 -27.23 7.14 -27.07
C ALA A 13 -27.33 6.26 -25.81
N SER A 14 -28.09 5.16 -25.89
CA SER A 14 -28.23 4.21 -24.76
C SER A 14 -26.90 3.50 -24.46
N LEU A 15 -26.13 3.14 -25.48
CA LEU A 15 -24.78 2.59 -25.33
C LEU A 15 -23.83 3.57 -24.65
N VAL A 16 -23.83 4.83 -25.08
CA VAL A 16 -22.98 5.88 -24.47
C VAL A 16 -23.34 6.08 -23.00
N VAL A 17 -24.63 6.17 -22.65
CA VAL A 17 -25.07 6.31 -21.26
C VAL A 17 -24.65 5.11 -20.42
N LEU A 18 -24.83 3.89 -20.93
CA LEU A 18 -24.43 2.67 -20.22
C LEU A 18 -22.92 2.61 -20.01
N VAL A 19 -22.13 2.95 -21.02
CA VAL A 19 -20.67 3.03 -20.92
C VAL A 19 -20.25 4.07 -19.88
N LEU A 20 -20.85 5.27 -19.88
CA LEU A 20 -20.54 6.30 -18.89
C LEU A 20 -20.92 5.87 -17.47
N ALA A 21 -22.06 5.20 -17.29
CA ALA A 21 -22.48 4.68 -15.98
C ALA A 21 -21.52 3.60 -15.46
N VAL A 22 -21.12 2.65 -16.32
CA VAL A 22 -20.15 1.61 -15.97
C VAL A 22 -18.79 2.21 -15.64
N VAL A 23 -18.30 3.15 -16.44
CA VAL A 23 -17.03 3.84 -16.19
C VAL A 23 -17.08 4.64 -14.89
N GLY A 24 -18.17 5.37 -14.62
CA GLY A 24 -18.35 6.11 -13.36
C GLY A 24 -18.33 5.20 -12.14
N LEU A 25 -19.02 4.04 -12.20
CA LEU A 25 -19.04 3.06 -11.11
C LEU A 25 -17.64 2.46 -10.87
N MET A 26 -16.93 2.09 -11.94
CA MET A 26 -15.58 1.53 -11.85
C MET A 26 -14.58 2.52 -11.23
N GLN A 27 -14.64 3.79 -11.62
CA GLN A 27 -13.75 4.82 -11.05
C GLN A 27 -14.09 5.16 -9.60
N GLY A 28 -15.37 5.15 -9.23
CA GLY A 28 -15.80 5.33 -7.83
C GLY A 28 -15.31 4.21 -6.91
N LEU A 29 -15.37 2.95 -7.38
CA LEU A 29 -14.87 1.79 -6.62
C LEU A 29 -13.35 1.81 -6.44
N ALA A 30 -12.59 2.20 -7.47
CA ALA A 30 -11.13 2.30 -7.37
C ALA A 30 -10.71 3.32 -6.31
N TRP A 31 -11.34 4.50 -6.29
CA TRP A 31 -11.09 5.52 -5.28
C TRP A 31 -11.46 5.06 -3.87
N TRP A 32 -12.55 4.28 -3.73
CA TRP A 32 -12.93 3.70 -2.44
C TRP A 32 -11.91 2.68 -1.93
N ARG A 33 -11.37 1.84 -2.82
CA ARG A 33 -10.36 0.85 -2.47
C ARG A 33 -9.07 1.49 -1.96
N ASP A 34 -8.63 2.59 -2.59
CA ASP A 34 -7.45 3.33 -2.13
C ASP A 34 -7.67 3.96 -0.75
N LYS A 35 -8.86 4.53 -0.50
CA LYS A 35 -9.22 5.00 0.84
C LYS A 35 -9.22 3.88 1.88
N GLN A 36 -9.81 2.73 1.55
CA GLN A 36 -9.80 1.59 2.47
C GLN A 36 -8.39 1.13 2.83
N ALA A 37 -7.47 1.07 1.85
CA ALA A 37 -6.08 0.71 2.13
C ALA A 37 -5.41 1.72 3.07
N ALA A 38 -5.61 3.02 2.84
CA ALA A 38 -5.09 4.07 3.72
C ALA A 38 -5.65 3.99 5.14
N ASP A 39 -6.95 3.73 5.29
CA ASP A 39 -7.60 3.59 6.59
C ASP A 39 -7.03 2.41 7.39
N GLN A 40 -6.80 1.27 6.73
CA GLN A 40 -6.16 0.11 7.35
C GLN A 40 -4.71 0.41 7.76
N ILE A 41 -3.95 1.12 6.92
CA ILE A 41 -2.58 1.54 7.26
C ILE A 41 -2.59 2.41 8.51
N LYS A 42 -3.47 3.41 8.58
CA LYS A 42 -3.61 4.32 9.74
C LYS A 42 -3.98 3.60 11.03
N ALA A 43 -4.87 2.61 10.95
CA ALA A 43 -5.29 1.83 12.11
C ALA A 43 -4.12 1.07 12.76
N HIS A 44 -3.17 0.58 11.94
CA HIS A 44 -2.09 -0.32 12.39
C HIS A 44 -0.71 0.36 12.49
N LEU A 45 -0.61 1.64 12.10
CA LEU A 45 0.59 2.47 12.16
C LEU A 45 1.19 2.67 13.56
N PRO A 46 0.41 2.86 14.64
CA PRO A 46 0.98 3.12 15.97
C PRO A 46 1.95 2.04 16.49
N GLY A 47 1.89 0.81 15.94
CA GLY A 47 2.77 -0.30 16.32
C GLY A 47 3.99 -0.53 15.43
N GLN A 48 4.17 0.25 14.35
CA GLN A 48 5.21 0.00 13.33
C GLN A 48 5.63 1.30 12.62
N ARG A 49 6.92 1.42 12.28
CA ARG A 49 7.37 2.47 11.37
C ARG A 49 7.45 1.94 9.94
N ILE A 50 7.07 2.78 9.00
CA ILE A 50 7.25 2.55 7.57
C ILE A 50 8.55 3.25 7.17
N THR A 51 9.51 2.53 6.61
CA THR A 51 10.72 3.11 6.03
C THR A 51 10.73 2.87 4.53
N MET A 52 10.94 3.93 3.74
CA MET A 52 11.12 3.85 2.30
C MET A 52 12.57 4.17 1.96
N TYR A 53 13.28 3.19 1.39
CA TYR A 53 14.57 3.42 0.77
C TYR A 53 14.35 3.93 -0.65
N SER A 54 14.89 5.10 -0.95
CA SER A 54 14.64 5.82 -2.19
C SER A 54 15.92 6.43 -2.77
N THR A 55 15.80 6.94 -3.99
CA THR A 55 16.78 7.85 -4.60
C THR A 55 16.10 9.17 -5.00
N VAL A 56 16.91 10.19 -5.32
CA VAL A 56 16.41 11.50 -5.74
C VAL A 56 15.75 11.41 -7.12
N SER A 57 16.37 10.67 -8.05
CA SER A 57 15.98 10.59 -9.46
C SER A 57 14.89 9.55 -9.78
N CYS A 58 14.33 8.90 -8.77
CA CYS A 58 13.39 7.78 -8.94
C CYS A 58 11.91 8.23 -9.06
N PHE A 59 11.32 8.04 -10.25
CA PHE A 59 9.92 8.34 -10.52
C PHE A 59 8.93 7.55 -9.65
N TYR A 60 9.19 6.26 -9.42
CA TYR A 60 8.32 5.42 -8.58
C TYR A 60 8.37 5.82 -7.10
N CYS A 61 9.51 6.33 -6.64
CA CYS A 61 9.68 6.87 -5.29
C CYS A 61 8.87 8.16 -5.15
N ALA A 62 8.89 9.03 -6.16
CA ALA A 62 8.03 10.22 -6.19
C ALA A 62 6.53 9.85 -6.15
N LYS A 63 6.10 8.82 -6.88
CA LYS A 63 4.72 8.31 -6.79
C LYS A 63 4.36 7.84 -5.38
N ALA A 64 5.24 7.10 -4.72
CA ALA A 64 5.05 6.65 -3.35
C ALA A 64 4.90 7.83 -2.38
N ARG A 65 5.79 8.84 -2.46
CA ARG A 65 5.70 10.07 -1.66
C ARG A 65 4.35 10.77 -1.87
N THR A 66 3.92 10.94 -3.12
CA THR A 66 2.65 11.60 -3.43
C THR A 66 1.48 10.87 -2.82
N TRP A 67 1.43 9.54 -2.93
CA TRP A 67 0.35 8.74 -2.36
C TRP A 67 0.35 8.81 -0.82
N LEU A 68 1.51 8.60 -0.18
CA LEU A 68 1.62 8.65 1.29
C LEU A 68 1.22 10.03 1.84
N LYS A 69 1.63 11.12 1.17
CA LYS A 69 1.22 12.50 1.52
C LYS A 69 -0.28 12.71 1.32
N ALA A 70 -0.83 12.31 0.17
CA ALA A 70 -2.25 12.51 -0.15
C ALA A 70 -3.18 11.79 0.84
N HIS A 71 -2.67 10.76 1.52
CA HIS A 71 -3.40 9.98 2.50
C HIS A 71 -2.99 10.30 3.95
N ASP A 72 -2.16 11.31 4.23
CA ASP A 72 -1.68 11.65 5.59
C ASP A 72 -1.07 10.44 6.33
N ILE A 73 -0.28 9.63 5.64
CA ILE A 73 0.41 8.49 6.21
C ILE A 73 1.85 8.92 6.50
N PRO A 74 2.32 8.86 7.76
CA PRO A 74 3.72 9.15 8.07
C PRO A 74 4.63 7.99 7.64
N TRP A 75 5.81 8.33 7.12
CA TRP A 75 6.89 7.38 6.81
C TRP A 75 8.25 8.04 7.03
N ASP A 76 9.26 7.20 7.23
CA ASP A 76 10.66 7.60 7.21
C ASP A 76 11.23 7.40 5.81
N GLU A 77 11.90 8.41 5.29
CA GLU A 77 12.58 8.33 4.02
C GLU A 77 14.08 8.16 4.22
N CYS A 78 14.64 7.11 3.61
CA CYS A 78 16.05 6.77 3.67
C CYS A 78 16.63 6.93 2.26
N ASP A 79 17.25 8.06 1.98
CA ASP A 79 17.85 8.31 0.66
C ASP A 79 19.20 7.60 0.54
N VAL A 80 19.28 6.57 -0.30
CA VAL A 80 20.49 5.75 -0.46
C VAL A 80 21.59 6.45 -1.27
N GLU A 81 21.30 7.58 -1.91
CA GLU A 81 22.31 8.40 -2.60
C GLU A 81 22.96 9.41 -1.65
N GLN A 82 22.28 9.79 -0.58
CA GLN A 82 22.71 10.86 0.33
C GLN A 82 23.12 10.34 1.71
N ASP A 83 22.63 9.19 2.13
CA ASP A 83 22.90 8.60 3.45
C ASP A 83 23.61 7.24 3.32
N GLY A 84 24.82 7.15 3.89
CA GLY A 84 25.65 5.95 3.86
C GLY A 84 25.08 4.78 4.67
N ALA A 85 24.34 5.04 5.75
CA ALA A 85 23.67 3.98 6.53
C ALA A 85 22.46 3.44 5.77
N CYS A 86 21.72 4.31 5.08
CA CYS A 86 20.66 3.91 4.16
C CYS A 86 21.22 3.05 3.02
N ARG A 87 22.31 3.49 2.39
CA ARG A 87 23.01 2.76 1.34
C ARG A 87 23.46 1.37 1.81
N ALA A 88 24.14 1.28 2.94
CA ALA A 88 24.61 0.01 3.49
C ALA A 88 23.46 -0.97 3.75
N THR A 89 22.34 -0.48 4.30
CA THR A 89 21.16 -1.33 4.55
C THR A 89 20.51 -1.78 3.24
N PHE A 90 20.41 -0.90 2.25
CA PHE A 90 19.86 -1.22 0.93
C PHE A 90 20.71 -2.24 0.18
N ASP A 91 22.04 -2.06 0.16
CA ASP A 91 22.98 -2.96 -0.50
C ASP A 91 22.99 -4.33 0.19
N ALA A 92 22.96 -4.37 1.53
CA ALA A 92 22.87 -5.62 2.29
C ALA A 92 21.56 -6.39 2.03
N HIS A 93 20.46 -5.69 1.75
CA HIS A 93 19.22 -6.33 1.31
C HIS A 93 19.35 -6.93 -0.10
N GLY A 94 20.16 -6.33 -0.99
CA GLY A 94 20.36 -6.81 -2.36
C GLY A 94 19.17 -6.56 -3.28
N ALA A 95 18.33 -5.55 -2.99
CA ALA A 95 17.23 -5.19 -3.88
C ALA A 95 17.76 -4.65 -5.22
N PRO A 96 17.12 -4.97 -6.36
CA PRO A 96 17.56 -4.50 -7.67
C PRO A 96 17.17 -3.04 -7.97
N GLY A 97 16.45 -2.36 -7.07
CA GLY A 97 16.02 -0.99 -7.30
C GLY A 97 15.16 -0.40 -6.18
N THR A 98 14.68 0.83 -6.44
CA THR A 98 13.88 1.64 -5.51
C THR A 98 12.49 1.95 -6.09
N PRO A 99 11.47 2.26 -5.25
CA PRO A 99 11.53 2.29 -3.79
C PRO A 99 11.56 0.88 -3.20
N LEU A 100 12.27 0.71 -2.09
CA LEU A 100 12.21 -0.50 -1.27
C LEU A 100 11.54 -0.13 0.06
N ILE A 101 10.39 -0.74 0.36
CA ILE A 101 9.59 -0.44 1.53
C ILE A 101 9.87 -1.47 2.62
N ARG A 102 10.06 -1.00 3.85
CA ARG A 102 10.24 -1.81 5.05
C ARG A 102 9.16 -1.48 6.07
N VAL A 103 8.57 -2.53 6.66
CA VAL A 103 7.71 -2.47 7.85
C VAL A 103 8.14 -3.59 8.79
N GLY A 104 8.70 -3.23 9.94
CA GLY A 104 9.27 -4.21 10.88
C GLY A 104 10.35 -5.07 10.22
N THR A 105 10.08 -6.37 10.10
CA THR A 105 10.95 -7.36 9.43
C THR A 105 10.56 -7.64 7.98
N ARG A 106 9.45 -7.05 7.50
CA ARG A 106 8.91 -7.27 6.17
C ARG A 106 9.43 -6.24 5.18
N TRP A 107 9.66 -6.69 3.96
CA TRP A 107 10.21 -5.90 2.87
C TRP A 107 9.37 -6.05 1.60
N ASN A 108 9.29 -5.00 0.79
CA ASN A 108 8.65 -5.02 -0.52
C ASN A 108 9.38 -4.12 -1.51
N LEU A 109 9.72 -4.68 -2.67
CA LEU A 109 10.20 -3.89 -3.80
C LEU A 109 9.02 -3.19 -4.48
N GLY A 110 9.14 -1.89 -4.65
CA GLY A 110 8.07 -1.03 -5.14
C GLY A 110 7.10 -0.60 -4.03
N PHE A 111 6.19 0.31 -4.40
CA PHE A 111 5.17 0.82 -3.51
C PHE A 111 3.80 0.21 -3.85
N ASP A 112 3.22 -0.52 -2.89
CA ASP A 112 1.88 -1.09 -2.97
C ASP A 112 1.13 -0.83 -1.65
N PRO A 113 0.09 0.02 -1.64
CA PRO A 113 -0.65 0.35 -0.43
C PRO A 113 -1.46 -0.84 0.13
N VAL A 114 -1.87 -1.79 -0.70
CA VAL A 114 -2.58 -3.00 -0.25
C VAL A 114 -1.62 -3.92 0.47
N TRP A 115 -0.43 -4.14 -0.09
CA TRP A 115 0.64 -4.89 0.59
C TRP A 115 1.02 -4.21 1.92
N LEU A 116 1.15 -2.89 1.92
CA LEU A 116 1.55 -2.11 3.10
C LEU A 116 0.54 -2.25 4.24
N ALA A 117 -0.77 -2.16 3.94
CA ALA A 117 -1.84 -2.41 4.90
C ALA A 117 -1.75 -3.82 5.51
N GLN A 118 -1.50 -4.83 4.68
CA GLN A 118 -1.36 -6.22 5.14
C GLN A 118 -0.10 -6.42 5.99
N ALA A 119 1.01 -5.79 5.62
CA ALA A 119 2.26 -5.86 6.35
C ALA A 119 2.12 -5.29 7.77
N LEU A 120 1.50 -4.11 7.90
CA LEU A 120 1.23 -3.49 9.20
C LEU A 120 0.33 -4.35 10.08
N LYS A 121 -0.80 -4.82 9.54
CA LYS A 121 -1.74 -5.69 10.26
C LYS A 121 -1.09 -6.99 10.76
N SER A 122 -0.20 -7.59 9.97
CA SER A 122 0.51 -8.80 10.40
C SER A 122 1.52 -8.52 11.51
N SER A 123 2.17 -7.36 11.46
CA SER A 123 3.26 -7.05 12.36
C SER A 123 2.75 -6.60 13.74
N GLU A 124 1.58 -5.96 13.80
CA GLU A 124 0.83 -5.74 15.05
C GLU A 124 0.42 -7.06 15.71
N ARG A 125 -0.10 -8.04 14.95
CA ARG A 125 -0.46 -9.34 15.52
C ARG A 125 0.73 -10.05 16.15
N VAL A 126 1.91 -9.96 15.52
CA VAL A 126 3.14 -10.54 16.10
C VAL A 126 3.51 -9.81 17.40
N ALA A 127 3.36 -8.48 17.45
CA ALA A 127 3.60 -7.72 18.68
C ALA A 127 2.61 -8.09 19.80
N GLU A 128 1.32 -8.24 19.49
CA GLU A 128 0.26 -8.67 20.43
C GLU A 128 0.46 -10.13 20.90
N GLN A 129 0.89 -11.02 20.00
CA GLN A 129 1.17 -12.43 20.32
C GLN A 129 2.43 -12.59 21.18
N ALA A 130 3.43 -11.73 20.99
CA ALA A 130 4.60 -11.66 21.85
C ALA A 130 4.25 -11.17 23.26
N GLN A 131 3.23 -10.32 23.40
CA GLN A 131 2.74 -9.84 24.70
C GLN A 131 1.82 -10.84 25.42
N SER A 132 1.08 -11.66 24.66
CA SER A 132 0.14 -12.65 25.18
C SER A 132 0.73 -14.06 25.36
N SER A 133 2.01 -14.26 25.03
CA SER A 133 2.73 -15.48 25.40
C SER A 133 2.95 -15.49 26.93
N PRO A 134 2.38 -16.46 27.68
CA PRO A 134 2.44 -16.46 29.13
C PRO A 134 3.88 -16.61 29.57
N SER A 135 4.33 -15.70 30.45
CA SER A 135 5.61 -15.79 31.15
C SER A 135 5.74 -17.19 31.78
N ALA A 136 6.55 -18.04 31.15
CA ALA A 136 6.99 -19.28 31.73
C ALA A 136 8.06 -18.98 32.79
N ASP A 137 7.67 -18.37 33.92
CA ASP A 137 8.47 -18.41 35.14
C ASP A 137 7.64 -18.02 36.37
N THR A 138 7.31 -19.02 37.20
CA THR A 138 7.41 -19.02 38.67
C THR A 138 6.83 -20.36 39.12
N SER A 139 7.67 -21.38 39.15
CA SER A 139 7.38 -22.60 39.90
C SER A 139 8.21 -22.55 41.19
N PRO A 140 7.60 -22.30 42.36
CA PRO A 140 8.29 -22.57 43.61
C PRO A 140 8.32 -24.09 43.77
N ARG A 141 9.50 -24.69 43.56
CA ARG A 141 9.73 -26.08 43.93
C ARG A 141 9.91 -26.15 45.46
N PRO A 142 9.18 -27.03 46.17
CA PRO A 142 9.27 -27.17 47.62
C PRO A 142 10.59 -27.79 48.08
#